data_AF-B8A3G4-F1
#
_entry.id   AF-B8A3G4-F1
#
_cell.length_a   1.000
_cell.length_b   1.000
_cell.length_c   1.000
_cell.angle_alpha   90.00
_cell.angle_beta   90.00
_cell.angle_gamma   90.00
#
_symmetry.space_group_name_H-M   'P 1'
#
loop_
_entity.id
_entity.type
_entity.pdbx_description
1 polymer ?
#
loop_
_entity_poly.entity_id
_entity_poly.type
_entity_poly.pdbx_seq_one_letter_code
_entity_poly.pdbx_strand_id
1 'polypeptide(L)'
;MYANLRATRFPAFMALVAVTNVSGALAALSALAGTILIEREWVVVISSGHPPSVRTGINSVVRRIDLGCSLLAPVLSALVISLASTQASAAVLALSTAASAGLQYCLFVSVYNGVPALAAPRQPRASDAERPPPVPMTVAPAEAEPTQALDWRARLADKLSVASGWESWVVYARQDVALPGVALAFLYFTVLSFGTLMTATLDWKGIPAYVISLARGFSAIVGIGATLLYPLVHSRVTTLRTGLWSIWMQWCCLLLCVASVWAATGVASAWMLMAGVATSRLGLWTFDLAVLQLMQDGVPDHERCVVGGVQNALQSVFDLLTYVVAIVISDPKDFSKMIVLSFSLVTCAAVMYTVHAYRAQKAACTSSTST
;
A
#
# COMPACT_ATOMS: atom_id res chain seq x y z
N MET A 1 -41.22 -25.74 -12.20
CA MET A 1 -40.16 -26.44 -11.42
C MET A 1 -38.83 -25.66 -11.41
N TYR A 2 -38.29 -25.21 -12.54
CA TYR A 2 -37.01 -24.46 -12.60
C TYR A 2 -37.01 -23.07 -11.91
N ALA A 3 -38.14 -22.34 -11.92
CA ALA A 3 -38.23 -21.03 -11.25
C ALA A 3 -38.13 -21.14 -9.71
N ASN A 4 -38.75 -22.17 -9.12
CA ASN A 4 -38.67 -22.43 -7.67
C ASN A 4 -37.27 -22.87 -7.23
N LEU A 5 -36.53 -23.59 -8.06
CA LEU A 5 -35.13 -23.97 -7.81
C LEU A 5 -34.18 -22.76 -7.87
N ARG A 6 -34.44 -21.80 -8.76
CA ARG A 6 -33.67 -20.54 -8.83
C ARG A 6 -33.97 -19.66 -7.60
N ALA A 7 -35.24 -19.57 -7.18
CA ALA A 7 -35.64 -18.80 -6.00
C ALA A 7 -35.14 -19.39 -4.66
N THR A 8 -35.10 -20.71 -4.52
CA THR A 8 -34.57 -21.37 -3.30
C THR A 8 -33.04 -21.33 -3.21
N ARG A 9 -32.33 -21.32 -4.34
CA ARG A 9 -30.86 -21.23 -4.37
C ARG A 9 -30.32 -19.81 -4.38
N PHE A 10 -31.15 -18.81 -4.71
CA PHE A 10 -30.75 -17.41 -4.72
C PHE A 10 -30.31 -16.90 -3.33
N PRO A 11 -31.04 -17.18 -2.22
CA PRO A 11 -30.58 -16.83 -0.87
C PRO A 11 -29.25 -17.49 -0.52
N ALA A 12 -29.07 -18.77 -0.85
CA ALA A 12 -27.82 -19.49 -0.61
C ALA A 12 -26.66 -18.91 -1.43
N PHE A 13 -26.90 -18.53 -2.68
CA PHE A 13 -25.92 -17.84 -3.53
C PHE A 13 -25.55 -16.47 -2.95
N MET A 14 -26.53 -15.65 -2.57
CA MET A 14 -26.28 -14.35 -1.95
C MET A 14 -25.54 -14.48 -0.61
N ALA A 15 -25.86 -15.49 0.19
CA ALA A 15 -25.14 -15.79 1.42
C ALA A 15 -23.67 -16.16 1.14
N LEU A 16 -23.41 -17.01 0.14
CA LEU A 16 -22.03 -17.35 -0.27
C LEU A 16 -21.26 -16.12 -0.78
N VAL A 17 -21.91 -15.25 -1.57
CA VAL A 17 -21.31 -13.99 -2.03
C VAL A 17 -20.98 -13.09 -0.83
N ALA A 18 -21.90 -12.92 0.11
CA ALA A 18 -21.69 -12.11 1.31
C ALA A 18 -20.54 -12.67 2.16
N VAL A 19 -20.54 -13.98 2.44
CA VAL A 19 -19.47 -14.65 3.19
C VAL A 19 -18.12 -14.46 2.51
N THR A 20 -18.05 -14.68 1.19
CA THR A 20 -16.80 -14.53 0.41
C THR A 20 -16.26 -13.10 0.49
N ASN A 21 -17.13 -12.10 0.34
CA ASN A 21 -16.73 -10.69 0.41
C ASN A 21 -16.28 -10.30 1.82
N VAL A 22 -17.02 -10.71 2.86
CA VAL A 22 -16.66 -10.42 4.26
C VAL A 22 -15.35 -11.11 4.64
N SER A 23 -15.18 -12.39 4.29
CA SER A 23 -13.92 -13.11 4.55
C SER A 23 -12.75 -12.50 3.77
N GLY A 24 -12.97 -12.08 2.52
CA GLY A 24 -11.96 -11.42 1.71
C GLY A 24 -11.55 -10.07 2.28
N ALA A 25 -12.52 -9.26 2.74
CA ALA A 25 -12.26 -7.99 3.40
C ALA A 25 -11.47 -8.18 4.71
N LEU A 26 -11.86 -9.15 5.55
CA LEU A 26 -11.13 -9.46 6.78
C LEU A 26 -9.71 -9.95 6.49
N ALA A 27 -9.53 -10.79 5.48
CA ALA A 27 -8.21 -11.26 5.06
C ALA A 27 -7.33 -10.11 4.56
N ALA A 28 -7.88 -9.21 3.73
CA ALA A 28 -7.17 -8.04 3.22
C ALA A 28 -6.77 -7.08 4.37
N LEU A 29 -7.69 -6.81 5.31
CA LEU A 29 -7.41 -5.96 6.47
C LEU A 29 -6.34 -6.58 7.40
N SER A 30 -6.40 -7.89 7.64
CA SER A 30 -5.40 -8.60 8.43
C SER A 30 -4.02 -8.55 7.78
N ALA A 31 -3.96 -8.78 6.47
CA ALA A 31 -2.72 -8.69 5.70
C ALA A 31 -2.14 -7.26 5.73
N LEU A 32 -2.97 -6.24 5.50
CA LEU A 32 -2.56 -4.83 5.58
C LEU A 32 -2.05 -4.44 6.97
N ALA A 33 -2.74 -4.86 8.03
CA ALA A 33 -2.31 -4.61 9.40
C ALA A 33 -0.94 -5.24 9.69
N GLY A 34 -0.73 -6.48 9.23
CA GLY A 34 0.56 -7.17 9.30
C GLY A 34 1.66 -6.42 8.55
N THR A 35 1.40 -6.00 7.30
CA THR A 35 2.35 -5.22 6.49
C THR A 35 2.72 -3.91 7.15
N ILE A 36 1.74 -3.14 7.67
CA ILE A 36 1.99 -1.87 8.36
C ILE A 36 2.87 -2.11 9.60
N LEU A 37 2.54 -3.11 10.42
CA LEU A 37 3.31 -3.45 11.62
C LEU A 37 4.77 -3.76 11.26
N ILE A 38 5.00 -4.57 10.23
CA ILE A 38 6.35 -4.98 9.83
C ILE A 38 7.10 -3.80 9.23
N GLU A 39 6.56 -3.19 8.18
CA GLU A 39 7.26 -2.17 7.40
C GLU A 39 7.44 -0.86 8.18
N ARG A 40 6.45 -0.44 8.96
CA ARG A 40 6.48 0.89 9.60
C ARG A 40 7.06 0.86 11.01
N GLU A 41 6.94 -0.26 11.72
CA GLU A 41 7.41 -0.38 13.10
C GLU A 41 8.60 -1.32 13.21
N TRP A 42 8.44 -2.61 12.87
CA TRP A 42 9.48 -3.61 13.14
C TRP A 42 10.77 -3.32 12.39
N VAL A 43 10.70 -2.98 11.10
CA VAL A 43 11.89 -2.65 10.31
C VAL A 43 12.66 -1.47 10.91
N VAL A 44 11.95 -0.47 11.45
CA VAL A 44 12.60 0.69 12.07
C VAL A 44 13.26 0.31 13.40
N VAL A 45 12.59 -0.47 14.25
CA VAL A 45 13.14 -0.93 15.53
C VAL A 45 14.32 -1.87 15.33
N ILE A 46 14.22 -2.84 14.42
CA ILE A 46 15.28 -3.81 14.14
C ILE A 46 16.53 -3.12 13.55
N SER A 47 16.33 -2.09 12.71
CA SER A 47 17.43 -1.31 12.14
C SER A 47 17.93 -0.18 13.06
N SER A 48 17.35 0.00 14.24
CA SER A 48 17.79 1.02 15.17
C SER A 48 19.25 0.80 15.59
N GLY A 49 20.00 1.90 15.75
CA GLY A 49 21.44 1.86 16.05
C GLY A 49 22.36 1.46 14.89
N HIS A 50 21.83 1.13 13.72
CA HIS A 50 22.61 0.78 12.52
C HIS A 50 22.65 1.94 11.50
N PRO A 51 23.60 1.91 10.54
CA PRO A 51 23.65 2.90 9.46
C PRO A 51 22.34 2.95 8.64
N PRO A 52 21.94 4.12 8.10
CA PRO A 52 20.72 4.27 7.28
C PRO A 52 20.65 3.35 6.04
N SER A 53 21.81 2.89 5.56
CA SER A 53 21.92 1.93 4.47
C SER A 53 21.28 0.57 4.80
N VAL A 54 21.29 0.15 6.07
CA VAL A 54 20.69 -1.12 6.52
C VAL A 54 19.18 -1.05 6.42
N ARG A 55 18.53 0.02 6.92
CA ARG A 55 17.08 0.23 6.81
C ARG A 55 16.63 0.26 5.35
N THR A 56 17.36 1.01 4.53
CA THR A 56 17.14 1.10 3.08
C THR A 56 17.24 -0.29 2.42
N GLY A 57 18.26 -1.07 2.81
CA GLY A 57 18.44 -2.44 2.35
C GLY A 57 17.26 -3.34 2.70
N ILE A 58 16.82 -3.34 3.97
CA ILE A 58 15.68 -4.13 4.44
C ILE A 58 14.41 -3.76 3.67
N ASN A 59 14.06 -2.47 3.58
CA ASN A 59 12.89 -2.00 2.83
C ASN A 59 12.92 -2.47 1.37
N SER A 60 14.09 -2.36 0.72
CA SER A 60 14.24 -2.78 -0.68
C SER A 60 14.09 -4.29 -0.86
N VAL A 61 14.55 -5.10 0.09
CA VAL A 61 14.41 -6.56 0.06
C VAL A 61 12.96 -6.97 0.30
N VAL A 62 12.29 -6.38 1.30
CA VAL A 62 10.86 -6.63 1.56
C VAL A 62 10.03 -6.31 0.32
N ARG A 63 10.25 -5.15 -0.29
CA ARG A 63 9.55 -4.75 -1.52
C ARG A 63 9.85 -5.68 -2.70
N ARG A 64 11.09 -6.18 -2.82
CA ARG A 64 11.45 -7.14 -3.87
C ARG A 64 10.71 -8.46 -3.70
N ILE A 65 10.62 -8.95 -2.46
CA ILE A 65 9.88 -10.19 -2.14
C ILE A 65 8.40 -9.99 -2.47
N ASP A 66 7.79 -8.88 -2.04
CA ASP A 66 6.39 -8.53 -2.32
C ASP A 66 6.08 -8.51 -3.84
N LEU A 67 6.92 -7.81 -4.62
CA LEU A 67 6.78 -7.77 -6.08
C LEU A 67 7.01 -9.14 -6.74
N GLY A 68 8.00 -9.90 -6.25
CA GLY A 68 8.29 -11.25 -6.73
C GLY A 68 7.10 -12.20 -6.50
N CYS A 69 6.54 -12.20 -5.29
CA CYS A 69 5.35 -12.96 -4.95
C CYS A 69 4.14 -12.53 -5.80
N SER A 70 3.93 -11.23 -5.98
CA SER A 70 2.85 -10.69 -6.82
C SER A 70 2.96 -11.10 -8.30
N LEU A 71 4.18 -11.33 -8.78
CA LEU A 71 4.45 -11.83 -10.13
C LEU A 71 4.24 -13.36 -10.24
N LEU A 72 4.72 -14.12 -9.27
CA LEU A 72 4.70 -15.58 -9.30
C LEU A 72 3.35 -16.18 -8.90
N ALA A 73 2.62 -15.56 -7.97
CA ALA A 73 1.39 -16.11 -7.41
C ALA A 73 0.31 -16.39 -8.47
N PRO A 74 0.03 -15.49 -9.45
CA PRO A 74 -0.93 -15.78 -10.51
C PRO A 74 -0.50 -16.96 -11.39
N VAL A 75 0.81 -17.10 -11.68
CA VAL A 75 1.34 -18.17 -12.52
C VAL A 75 1.20 -19.52 -11.82
N LEU A 76 1.61 -19.61 -10.55
CA LEU A 76 1.49 -20.83 -9.76
C LEU A 76 0.03 -21.21 -9.55
N SER A 77 -0.84 -20.23 -9.27
CA SER A 77 -2.29 -20.47 -9.12
C SER A 77 -2.91 -20.98 -10.42
N ALA A 78 -2.58 -20.38 -11.57
CA ALA A 78 -3.07 -20.81 -12.86
C ALA A 78 -2.59 -22.23 -13.22
N LEU A 79 -1.35 -22.58 -12.87
CA LEU A 79 -0.83 -23.93 -13.07
C LEU A 79 -1.60 -24.96 -12.23
N VAL A 80 -1.86 -24.66 -10.96
CA VAL A 80 -2.66 -25.55 -10.08
C VAL A 80 -4.06 -25.73 -10.66
N ILE A 81 -4.73 -24.64 -11.05
CA ILE A 81 -6.08 -24.67 -11.63
C ILE A 81 -6.12 -25.44 -12.96
N SER A 82 -5.05 -25.37 -13.76
CA SER A 82 -4.99 -26.03 -15.08
C SER A 82 -4.67 -27.52 -14.99
N LEU A 83 -3.94 -27.95 -13.96
CA LEU A 83 -3.48 -29.33 -13.80
C LEU A 83 -4.38 -30.17 -12.87
N ALA A 84 -5.23 -29.53 -12.06
CA ALA A 84 -6.06 -30.21 -11.07
C ALA A 84 -7.55 -29.96 -11.29
N SER A 85 -8.40 -30.84 -10.74
CA SER A 85 -9.85 -30.60 -10.70
C SER A 85 -10.16 -29.33 -9.89
N THR A 86 -11.33 -28.72 -10.10
CA THR A 86 -11.74 -27.51 -9.37
C THR A 86 -11.73 -27.71 -7.85
N GLN A 87 -12.19 -28.87 -7.38
CA GLN A 87 -12.20 -29.21 -5.96
C GLN A 87 -10.79 -29.43 -5.42
N ALA A 88 -9.95 -30.15 -6.16
CA ALA A 88 -8.55 -30.37 -5.78
C ALA A 88 -7.76 -29.05 -5.75
N SER A 89 -7.95 -28.18 -6.74
CA SER A 89 -7.33 -26.85 -6.80
C SER A 89 -7.73 -25.99 -5.60
N ALA A 90 -9.03 -25.96 -5.26
CA ALA A 90 -9.52 -25.23 -4.10
C ALA A 90 -8.93 -25.78 -2.79
N ALA A 91 -8.88 -27.11 -2.62
CA ALA A 91 -8.29 -27.74 -1.44
C ALA A 91 -6.79 -27.44 -1.31
N VAL A 92 -6.04 -27.54 -2.41
CA VAL A 92 -4.60 -27.25 -2.44
C VAL A 92 -4.32 -25.78 -2.07
N LEU A 93 -5.07 -24.83 -2.65
CA LEU A 93 -4.91 -23.40 -2.34
C LEU A 93 -5.32 -23.07 -0.90
N ALA A 94 -6.37 -23.71 -0.38
CA ALA A 94 -6.79 -23.53 1.01
C ALA A 94 -5.74 -24.06 1.99
N LEU A 95 -5.24 -25.28 1.77
CA LEU A 95 -4.20 -25.90 2.60
C LEU A 95 -2.89 -25.13 2.55
N SER A 96 -2.45 -24.68 1.36
CA SER A 96 -1.23 -23.90 1.23
C SER A 96 -1.33 -22.54 1.92
N THR A 97 -2.49 -21.90 1.87
CA THR A 97 -2.76 -20.64 2.58
C THR A 97 -2.73 -20.85 4.10
N ALA A 98 -3.40 -21.90 4.60
CA ALA A 98 -3.42 -22.21 6.04
C ALA A 98 -2.01 -22.56 6.57
N ALA A 99 -1.26 -23.37 5.82
CA ALA A 99 0.12 -23.72 6.16
C ALA A 99 1.02 -22.48 6.18
N SER A 100 0.89 -21.59 5.18
CA SER A 100 1.65 -20.35 5.10
C SER A 100 1.33 -19.41 6.27
N ALA A 101 0.05 -19.29 6.65
CA ALA A 101 -0.36 -18.49 7.81
C ALA A 101 0.21 -19.05 9.13
N GLY A 102 0.18 -20.38 9.31
CA GLY A 102 0.78 -21.03 10.48
C GLY A 102 2.29 -20.81 10.56
N LEU A 103 3.00 -20.97 9.44
CA LEU A 103 4.43 -20.70 9.35
C LEU A 103 4.75 -19.23 9.65
N GLN A 104 3.98 -18.30 9.06
CA GLN A 104 4.13 -16.87 9.29
C GLN A 104 3.97 -16.51 10.77
N TYR A 105 2.97 -17.07 11.46
CA TYR A 105 2.78 -16.86 12.89
C TYR A 105 3.99 -17.34 13.71
N CYS A 106 4.49 -18.55 13.45
CA CYS A 106 5.68 -19.08 14.12
C CYS A 106 6.91 -18.17 13.92
N LEU A 107 7.12 -17.67 12.70
CA LEU A 107 8.22 -16.75 12.39
C LEU A 107 8.05 -15.40 13.11
N PHE A 108 6.84 -14.85 13.18
CA PHE A 108 6.59 -13.61 13.92
C PHE A 108 6.86 -13.76 15.41
N VAL A 109 6.42 -14.86 16.02
CA VAL A 109 6.72 -15.15 17.43
C VAL A 109 8.23 -15.26 17.64
N SER A 110 8.94 -15.93 16.73
CA SER A 110 10.40 -16.04 16.80
C SER A 110 11.10 -14.67 16.71
N VAL A 111 10.70 -13.80 15.79
CA VAL A 111 11.27 -12.45 15.64
C VAL A 111 10.96 -11.57 16.86
N TYR A 112 9.71 -11.60 17.33
CA TYR A 112 9.28 -10.83 18.50
C TYR A 112 10.06 -11.21 19.75
N ASN A 113 10.25 -12.51 19.99
CA ASN A 113 11.04 -13.01 21.13
C ASN A 113 12.55 -12.78 20.93
N GLY A 114 13.03 -12.74 19.69
CA GLY A 114 14.44 -12.56 19.35
C GLY A 114 14.92 -11.10 19.44
N VAL A 115 14.02 -10.12 19.39
CA VAL A 115 14.35 -8.69 19.45
C VAL A 115 13.62 -8.04 20.63
N PRO A 116 14.22 -8.04 21.84
CA PRO A 116 13.57 -7.52 23.06
C PRO A 116 13.11 -6.06 22.97
N ALA A 117 13.74 -5.26 22.10
CA ALA A 117 13.34 -3.88 21.84
C ALA A 117 11.92 -3.74 21.28
N LEU A 118 11.38 -4.79 20.61
CA LEU A 118 9.99 -4.82 20.15
C LEU A 118 8.98 -4.99 21.29
N ALA A 119 9.40 -5.61 22.40
CA ALA A 119 8.56 -5.85 23.58
C ALA A 119 8.68 -4.73 24.64
N ALA A 120 9.63 -3.81 24.47
CA ALA A 120 9.85 -2.71 25.41
C ALA A 120 8.60 -1.80 25.45
N PRO A 121 8.07 -1.49 26.66
CA PRO A 121 6.99 -0.52 26.79
C PRO A 121 7.40 0.82 26.18
N ARG A 122 6.57 1.35 25.29
CA ARG A 122 6.79 2.66 24.68
C ARG A 122 6.90 3.70 25.78
N GLN A 123 8.06 4.35 25.93
CA GLN A 123 8.19 5.48 26.86
C GLN A 123 7.28 6.62 26.39
N PRO A 124 6.28 7.04 27.18
CA PRO A 124 5.66 8.35 26.99
C PRO A 124 6.78 9.39 27.15
N ARG A 125 6.87 10.37 26.25
CA ARG A 125 7.94 11.36 26.31
C ARG A 125 7.87 12.17 27.61
N ALA A 126 9.05 12.65 28.01
CA ALA A 126 9.32 13.61 29.08
C ALA A 126 8.49 14.92 29.05
N SER A 127 7.65 15.15 28.04
CA SER A 127 6.66 16.22 27.99
C SER A 127 5.46 16.02 28.93
N ASP A 128 5.24 14.80 29.43
CA ASP A 128 4.23 14.54 30.49
C ASP A 128 4.81 14.67 31.92
N ALA A 129 6.14 14.76 32.05
CA ALA A 129 6.84 14.85 33.34
C ALA A 129 6.76 16.24 34.01
N GLU A 130 6.15 17.22 33.34
CA GLU A 130 5.98 18.57 33.88
C GLU A 130 4.62 18.79 34.56
N ARG A 131 3.78 17.75 34.67
CA ARG A 131 2.66 17.76 35.61
C ARG A 131 3.15 17.33 37.00
N PRO A 132 3.07 18.21 38.02
CA PRO A 132 3.43 17.81 39.37
C PRO A 132 2.51 16.64 39.80
N PRO A 133 3.04 15.64 40.52
CA PRO A 133 2.24 14.50 40.96
C PRO A 133 1.10 15.01 41.86
N PRO A 134 -0.14 14.52 41.68
CA PRO A 134 -1.21 14.80 42.63
C PRO A 134 -0.84 14.19 43.98
N VAL A 135 -0.96 15.01 45.02
CA VAL A 135 -0.73 14.67 46.43
C VAL A 135 -1.40 13.33 46.78
N PRO A 136 -0.73 12.38 47.46
CA PRO A 136 -1.32 11.09 47.77
C PRO A 136 -2.41 11.29 48.84
N MET A 137 -3.68 11.26 48.43
CA MET A 137 -4.79 11.00 49.34
C MET A 137 -4.91 9.49 49.54
N THR A 138 -4.77 9.09 50.80
CA THR A 138 -5.07 7.78 51.36
C THR A 138 -6.43 7.25 50.89
N VAL A 139 -6.47 6.08 50.27
CA VAL A 139 -7.71 5.33 50.00
C VAL A 139 -7.60 3.94 50.64
N ALA A 140 -8.57 3.64 51.49
CA ALA A 140 -8.77 2.36 52.17
C ALA A 140 -9.11 1.22 51.17
N PRO A 141 -8.90 -0.06 51.53
CA PRO A 141 -9.13 -1.16 50.63
C PRO A 141 -10.61 -1.57 50.59
N ALA A 142 -11.21 -1.66 49.41
CA ALA A 142 -12.49 -2.34 49.22
C ALA A 142 -12.59 -3.03 47.84
N GLU A 143 -12.57 -4.36 47.92
CA GLU A 143 -13.36 -5.33 47.17
C GLU A 143 -13.15 -5.49 45.65
N ALA A 144 -12.76 -6.71 45.29
CA ALA A 144 -12.59 -7.20 43.93
C ALA A 144 -13.92 -7.73 43.37
N GLU A 145 -14.45 -7.06 42.35
CA GLU A 145 -15.60 -7.49 41.54
C GLU A 145 -15.14 -8.06 40.17
N PRO A 146 -15.80 -9.09 39.62
CA PRO A 146 -15.36 -9.79 38.41
C PRO A 146 -15.88 -9.12 37.12
N THR A 147 -15.12 -8.18 36.54
CA THR A 147 -15.59 -7.35 35.39
C THR A 147 -14.79 -7.46 34.08
N GLN A 148 -14.11 -8.57 33.78
CA GLN A 148 -13.27 -8.65 32.56
C GLN A 148 -14.06 -8.83 31.23
N ALA A 149 -15.28 -9.39 31.25
CA ALA A 149 -15.99 -9.75 30.01
C ALA A 149 -16.81 -8.59 29.38
N LEU A 150 -17.23 -7.58 30.15
CA LEU A 150 -17.89 -6.37 29.61
C LEU A 150 -16.86 -5.36 29.05
N ASP A 151 -15.65 -5.37 29.60
CA ASP A 151 -14.61 -4.37 29.36
C ASP A 151 -14.03 -4.47 27.94
N TRP A 152 -13.90 -5.69 27.37
CA TRP A 152 -13.37 -5.83 26.01
C TRP A 152 -14.33 -5.32 24.92
N ARG A 153 -15.65 -5.44 25.11
CA ARG A 153 -16.64 -4.94 24.14
C ARG A 153 -16.72 -3.42 24.19
N ALA A 154 -16.70 -2.83 25.38
CA ALA A 154 -16.63 -1.38 25.56
C ALA A 154 -15.34 -0.81 24.95
N ARG A 155 -14.17 -1.41 25.23
CA ARG A 155 -12.89 -1.02 24.63
C ARG A 155 -12.85 -1.21 23.11
N LEU A 156 -13.49 -2.26 22.59
CA LEU A 156 -13.61 -2.47 21.15
C LEU A 156 -14.52 -1.42 20.51
N ALA A 157 -15.66 -1.10 21.13
CA ALA A 157 -16.58 -0.06 20.67
C ALA A 157 -15.94 1.33 20.70
N ASP A 158 -15.13 1.62 21.72
CA ASP A 158 -14.41 2.88 21.88
C ASP A 158 -13.28 3.01 20.83
N LYS A 159 -12.55 1.93 20.57
CA LYS A 159 -11.56 1.85 19.48
C LYS A 159 -12.16 1.85 18.08
N LEU A 160 -13.39 1.38 17.91
CA LEU A 160 -14.15 1.42 16.66
C LEU A 160 -14.97 2.71 16.50
N SER A 161 -14.87 3.64 17.46
CA SER A 161 -15.61 4.90 17.40
C SER A 161 -15.11 5.76 16.23
N VAL A 162 -16.04 6.35 15.50
CA VAL A 162 -15.76 7.27 14.37
C VAL A 162 -14.93 8.48 14.84
N ALA A 163 -15.04 8.86 16.11
CA ALA A 163 -14.25 9.91 16.74
C ALA A 163 -12.74 9.56 16.77
N SER A 164 -12.38 8.32 17.12
CA SER A 164 -10.99 7.83 17.07
C SER A 164 -10.44 7.79 15.63
N GLY A 165 -11.31 7.49 14.66
CA GLY A 165 -11.00 7.58 13.24
C GLY A 165 -10.57 8.99 12.83
N TRP A 166 -11.38 10.00 13.18
CA TRP A 166 -11.09 11.41 12.82
C TRP A 166 -9.80 11.94 13.46
N GLU A 167 -9.52 11.59 14.72
CA GLU A 167 -8.28 11.97 15.40
C GLU A 167 -7.04 11.46 14.65
N SER A 168 -7.08 10.23 14.13
CA SER A 168 -6.01 9.64 13.33
C SER A 168 -5.73 10.45 12.05
N TRP A 169 -6.77 10.95 11.38
CA TRP A 169 -6.63 11.82 10.21
C TRP A 169 -6.00 13.17 10.56
N VAL A 170 -6.35 13.75 11.72
CA VAL A 170 -5.74 14.99 12.21
C VAL A 170 -4.26 14.78 12.52
N VAL A 171 -3.89 13.66 13.16
CA VAL A 171 -2.49 13.29 13.41
C VAL A 171 -1.72 13.16 12.10
N TYR A 172 -2.29 12.49 11.10
CA TYR A 172 -1.69 12.37 9.77
C TYR A 172 -1.47 13.74 9.10
N ALA A 173 -2.48 14.63 9.14
CA ALA A 173 -2.40 15.94 8.50
C ALA A 173 -1.37 16.90 9.12
N ARG A 174 -1.00 16.67 10.38
CA ARG A 174 0.03 17.44 11.10
C ARG A 174 1.46 17.01 10.78
N GLN A 175 1.66 15.84 10.16
CA GLN A 175 2.99 15.35 9.84
C GLN A 175 3.61 16.17 8.70
N ASP A 176 4.91 16.48 8.80
CA ASP A 176 5.65 17.16 7.73
C ASP A 176 5.64 16.35 6.42
N VAL A 177 5.51 15.03 6.54
CA VAL A 177 5.49 14.06 5.43
C VAL A 177 4.09 13.81 4.85
N ALA A 178 3.05 14.53 5.31
CA ALA A 178 1.69 14.37 4.82
C ALA A 178 1.57 14.68 3.32
N LEU A 179 2.20 15.75 2.84
CA LEU A 179 2.12 16.15 1.42
C LEU A 179 2.72 15.09 0.47
N PRO A 180 3.92 14.52 0.73
CA PRO A 180 4.42 13.34 0.04
C PRO A 180 3.48 12.12 0.11
N GLY A 181 2.84 11.87 1.25
CA GLY A 181 1.89 10.78 1.43
C GLY A 181 0.64 10.93 0.55
N VAL A 182 0.06 12.13 0.49
CA VAL A 182 -1.06 12.47 -0.40
C VAL A 182 -0.64 12.35 -1.87
N ALA A 183 0.57 12.81 -2.22
CA ALA A 183 1.11 12.63 -3.56
C ALA A 183 1.21 11.15 -3.96
N LEU A 184 1.69 10.28 -3.05
CA LEU A 184 1.70 8.84 -3.28
C LEU A 184 0.27 8.28 -3.43
N ALA A 185 -0.69 8.75 -2.62
CA ALA A 185 -2.07 8.30 -2.71
C ALA A 185 -2.74 8.67 -4.06
N PHE A 186 -2.40 9.82 -4.64
CA PHE A 186 -2.88 10.18 -5.98
C PHE A 186 -2.42 9.19 -7.06
N LEU A 187 -1.24 8.57 -6.90
CA LEU A 187 -0.74 7.56 -7.85
C LEU A 187 -1.52 6.24 -7.79
N TYR A 188 -2.29 5.99 -6.73
CA TYR A 188 -3.19 4.84 -6.64
C TYR A 188 -4.47 5.06 -7.43
N PHE A 189 -4.85 6.32 -7.73
CA PHE A 189 -5.85 6.57 -8.76
C PHE A 189 -5.18 6.45 -10.12
N THR A 190 -5.25 5.27 -10.73
CA THR A 190 -4.65 5.08 -12.06
C THR A 190 -5.26 3.93 -12.83
N VAL A 191 -5.68 4.22 -14.06
CA VAL A 191 -5.95 3.19 -15.07
C VAL A 191 -4.70 2.80 -15.85
N LEU A 192 -3.58 3.50 -15.64
CA LEU A 192 -2.31 3.32 -16.35
C LEU A 192 -1.46 2.24 -15.66
N SER A 193 -2.05 1.05 -15.56
CA SER A 193 -1.47 -0.12 -14.93
C SER A 193 -1.92 -1.36 -15.67
N PHE A 194 -1.15 -2.46 -15.64
CA PHE A 194 -1.61 -3.79 -16.10
C PHE A 194 -2.69 -4.41 -15.18
N GLY A 195 -3.53 -3.57 -14.57
CA GLY A 195 -4.73 -3.92 -13.84
C GLY A 195 -5.94 -4.09 -14.76
N THR A 196 -7.08 -4.43 -14.15
CA THR A 196 -8.30 -4.90 -14.82
C THR A 196 -8.79 -4.00 -15.96
N LEU A 197 -8.87 -2.68 -15.73
CA LEU A 197 -9.41 -1.71 -16.69
C LEU A 197 -8.56 -1.57 -17.95
N MET A 198 -7.23 -1.44 -17.79
CA MET A 198 -6.33 -1.38 -18.95
C MET A 198 -6.32 -2.70 -19.71
N THR A 199 -6.27 -3.83 -19.00
CA THR A 199 -6.26 -5.14 -19.64
C THR A 199 -7.55 -5.40 -20.42
N ALA A 200 -8.70 -5.02 -19.88
CA ALA A 200 -9.98 -5.11 -20.58
C ALA A 200 -10.01 -4.23 -21.83
N THR A 201 -9.44 -3.02 -21.76
CA THR A 201 -9.35 -2.13 -22.92
C THR A 201 -8.39 -2.66 -23.99
N LEU A 202 -7.26 -3.25 -23.59
CA LEU A 202 -6.31 -3.87 -24.52
C LEU A 202 -6.93 -5.09 -25.22
N ASP A 203 -7.66 -5.91 -24.47
CA ASP A 203 -8.42 -7.04 -25.01
C ASP A 203 -9.51 -6.57 -25.98
N TRP A 204 -10.26 -5.52 -25.63
CA TRP A 204 -11.23 -4.88 -26.52
C TRP A 204 -10.59 -4.31 -27.81
N LYS A 205 -9.34 -3.83 -27.73
CA LYS A 205 -8.55 -3.41 -28.90
C LYS A 205 -8.02 -4.58 -29.74
N GLY A 206 -8.33 -5.83 -29.37
CA GLY A 206 -7.93 -7.05 -30.08
C GLY A 206 -6.50 -7.49 -29.80
N ILE A 207 -5.88 -7.01 -28.73
CA ILE A 207 -4.53 -7.45 -28.36
C ILE A 207 -4.60 -8.86 -27.76
N PRO A 208 -3.86 -9.84 -28.28
CA PRO A 208 -3.90 -11.20 -27.75
C PRO A 208 -3.52 -11.25 -26.27
N ALA A 209 -4.24 -12.05 -25.48
CA ALA A 209 -4.04 -12.17 -24.03
C ALA A 209 -2.61 -12.54 -23.62
N TYR A 210 -1.91 -13.35 -24.44
CA TYR A 210 -0.51 -13.71 -24.17
C TYR A 210 0.42 -12.49 -24.32
N VAL A 211 0.16 -11.57 -25.25
CA VAL A 211 0.95 -10.33 -25.43
C VAL A 211 0.77 -9.41 -24.23
N ILE A 212 -0.47 -9.24 -23.76
CA ILE A 212 -0.78 -8.47 -22.55
C ILE A 212 -0.04 -9.07 -21.34
N SER A 213 -0.03 -10.41 -21.24
CA SER A 213 0.62 -11.14 -20.16
C SER A 213 2.14 -11.00 -20.19
N LEU A 214 2.77 -11.08 -21.37
CA LEU A 214 4.20 -10.85 -21.55
C LEU A 214 4.59 -9.41 -21.19
N ALA A 215 3.82 -8.42 -21.65
CA ALA A 215 4.05 -7.01 -21.34
C ALA A 215 3.91 -6.74 -19.83
N ARG A 216 2.92 -7.35 -19.16
CA ARG A 216 2.77 -7.31 -17.71
C ARG A 216 3.96 -7.96 -16.99
N GLY A 217 4.43 -9.11 -17.46
CA GLY A 217 5.63 -9.78 -16.91
C GLY A 217 6.87 -8.90 -17.02
N PHE A 218 7.11 -8.30 -18.18
CA PHE A 218 8.20 -7.34 -18.37
C PHE A 218 8.07 -6.12 -17.44
N SER A 219 6.86 -5.55 -17.32
CA SER A 219 6.57 -4.45 -16.41
C SER A 219 6.88 -4.78 -14.94
N ALA A 220 6.60 -6.02 -14.51
CA ALA A 220 6.95 -6.49 -13.17
C ALA A 220 8.46 -6.59 -12.98
N ILE A 221 9.22 -7.08 -13.98
CA ILE A 221 10.68 -7.12 -13.95
C ILE A 221 11.26 -5.70 -13.81
N VAL A 222 10.75 -4.72 -14.58
CA VAL A 222 11.15 -3.31 -14.44
C VAL A 222 10.86 -2.78 -13.04
N GLY A 223 9.70 -3.12 -12.47
CA GLY A 223 9.36 -2.75 -11.10
C GLY A 223 10.27 -3.38 -10.04
N ILE A 224 10.63 -4.66 -10.19
CA ILE A 224 11.63 -5.33 -9.35
C ILE A 224 12.99 -4.62 -9.48
N GLY A 225 13.36 -4.18 -10.69
CA GLY A 225 14.55 -3.37 -10.95
C GLY A 225 14.63 -2.11 -10.08
N ALA A 226 13.51 -1.47 -9.76
CA ALA A 226 13.46 -0.32 -8.86
C ALA A 226 14.00 -0.63 -7.46
N THR A 227 13.75 -1.85 -6.96
CA THR A 227 14.23 -2.31 -5.64
C THR A 227 15.73 -2.57 -5.61
N LEU A 228 16.35 -2.81 -6.77
CA LEU A 228 17.81 -2.92 -6.90
C LEU A 228 18.42 -1.52 -7.04
N LEU A 229 17.76 -0.64 -7.80
CA LEU A 229 18.23 0.70 -8.08
C LEU A 229 18.17 1.61 -6.84
N TYR A 230 17.11 1.53 -6.05
CA TYR A 230 16.86 2.46 -4.94
C TYR A 230 18.01 2.48 -3.90
N PRO A 231 18.51 1.34 -3.37
CA PRO A 231 19.64 1.35 -2.44
C PRO A 231 20.93 1.92 -3.05
N LEU A 232 21.18 1.63 -4.34
CA LEU A 232 22.37 2.12 -5.05
C LEU A 232 22.34 3.65 -5.18
N VAL A 233 21.19 4.21 -5.57
CA VAL A 233 21.00 5.66 -5.69
C VAL A 233 21.02 6.33 -4.31
N HIS A 234 20.35 5.73 -3.32
CA HIS A 234 20.28 6.26 -1.96
C HIS A 234 21.66 6.39 -1.30
N SER A 235 22.61 5.51 -1.63
CA SER A 235 23.99 5.61 -1.12
C SER A 235 24.72 6.88 -1.55
N ARG A 236 24.25 7.55 -2.61
CA ARG A 236 24.86 8.76 -3.19
C ARG A 236 23.94 9.98 -3.18
N VAL A 237 22.64 9.78 -3.02
CA VAL A 237 21.60 10.78 -3.19
C VAL A 237 20.59 10.66 -2.04
N THR A 238 20.27 11.79 -1.41
CA THR A 238 19.26 11.85 -0.34
C THR A 238 17.89 11.32 -0.81
N THR A 239 17.13 10.67 0.08
CA THR A 239 15.75 10.19 -0.16
C THR A 239 14.86 11.19 -0.90
N LEU A 240 14.91 12.47 -0.49
CA LEU A 240 14.11 13.55 -1.06
C LEU A 240 14.42 13.83 -2.54
N ARG A 241 15.71 13.81 -2.92
CA ARG A 241 16.14 13.98 -4.32
C ARG A 241 15.83 12.73 -5.16
N THR A 242 16.00 11.54 -4.57
CA THR A 242 15.65 10.27 -5.22
C THR A 242 14.16 10.20 -5.56
N GLY A 243 13.29 10.61 -4.62
CA GLY A 243 11.85 10.71 -4.87
C GLY A 243 11.50 11.74 -5.95
N LEU A 244 12.21 12.87 -6.00
CA LEU A 244 11.98 13.90 -7.03
C LEU A 244 12.35 13.38 -8.42
N TRP A 245 13.51 12.73 -8.54
CA TRP A 245 13.92 12.12 -9.81
C TRP A 245 12.93 11.04 -10.24
N SER A 246 12.48 10.19 -9.32
CA SER A 246 11.64 9.04 -9.66
C SER A 246 10.22 9.45 -10.09
N ILE A 247 9.61 10.45 -9.45
CA ILE A 247 8.26 10.91 -9.83
C ILE A 247 8.26 11.60 -11.20
N TRP A 248 9.28 12.41 -11.50
CA TRP A 248 9.42 13.04 -12.81
C TRP A 248 9.80 12.04 -13.91
N MET A 249 10.62 11.03 -13.58
CA MET A 249 10.89 9.91 -14.49
C MET A 249 9.59 9.14 -14.83
N GLN A 250 8.78 8.81 -13.82
CA GLN A 250 7.46 8.20 -14.03
C GLN A 250 6.58 9.07 -14.93
N TRP A 251 6.49 10.37 -14.64
CA TRP A 251 5.72 11.34 -15.41
C TRP A 251 6.16 11.37 -16.89
N CYS A 252 7.47 11.44 -17.15
CA CYS A 252 8.04 11.42 -18.49
C CYS A 252 7.68 10.13 -19.25
N CYS A 253 7.78 8.96 -18.61
CA CYS A 253 7.38 7.69 -19.23
C CYS A 253 5.88 7.66 -19.57
N LEU A 254 5.03 8.21 -18.70
CA LEU A 254 3.58 8.23 -18.92
C LEU A 254 3.13 9.24 -19.99
N LEU A 255 3.98 10.19 -20.42
CA LEU A 255 3.71 10.98 -21.62
C LEU A 255 3.51 10.10 -22.86
N LEU A 256 4.17 8.93 -22.92
CA LEU A 256 3.95 7.97 -24.00
C LEU A 256 2.52 7.40 -23.97
N CYS A 257 1.96 7.18 -22.78
CA CYS A 257 0.56 6.77 -22.61
C CYS A 257 -0.40 7.88 -23.05
N VAL A 258 -0.10 9.14 -22.74
CA VAL A 258 -0.91 10.28 -23.20
C VAL A 258 -0.83 10.41 -24.72
N ALA A 259 0.38 10.31 -25.29
CA ALA A 259 0.60 10.31 -26.74
C ALA A 259 -0.17 9.19 -27.46
N SER A 260 -0.42 8.06 -26.80
CA SER A 260 -1.18 6.93 -27.35
C SER A 260 -2.62 7.27 -27.73
N VAL A 261 -3.18 8.37 -27.20
CA VAL A 261 -4.53 8.87 -27.53
C VAL A 261 -4.61 9.36 -28.98
N TRP A 262 -3.51 9.91 -29.51
CA TRP A 262 -3.44 10.41 -30.89
C TRP A 262 -2.71 9.45 -31.85
N ALA A 263 -2.51 8.19 -31.44
CA ALA A 263 -1.87 7.21 -32.30
C ALA A 263 -2.72 6.90 -33.53
N ALA A 264 -2.06 6.73 -34.68
CA ALA A 264 -2.72 6.52 -35.97
C ALA A 264 -3.56 5.22 -36.04
N THR A 265 -3.22 4.20 -35.24
CA THR A 265 -3.92 2.92 -35.21
C THR A 265 -4.17 2.43 -33.78
N GLY A 266 -5.21 1.62 -33.59
CA GLY A 266 -5.53 1.01 -32.29
C GLY A 266 -4.40 0.14 -31.74
N VAL A 267 -3.68 -0.57 -32.63
CA VAL A 267 -2.52 -1.40 -32.27
C VAL A 267 -1.33 -0.53 -31.84
N ALA A 268 -1.03 0.55 -32.57
CA ALA A 268 0.02 1.49 -32.16
C ALA A 268 -0.30 2.14 -30.80
N SER A 269 -1.56 2.56 -30.60
CA SER A 269 -2.05 3.07 -29.32
C SER A 269 -1.82 2.05 -28.19
N ALA A 270 -2.16 0.78 -28.40
CA ALA A 270 -1.97 -0.27 -27.41
C ALA A 270 -0.49 -0.49 -27.04
N TRP A 271 0.41 -0.55 -28.03
CA TRP A 271 1.85 -0.70 -27.77
C TRP A 271 2.46 0.49 -27.03
N MET A 272 2.09 1.72 -27.41
CA MET A 272 2.52 2.93 -26.70
C MET A 272 2.04 2.93 -25.25
N LEU A 273 0.78 2.55 -25.02
CA LEU A 273 0.21 2.43 -23.68
C LEU A 273 0.97 1.38 -22.83
N MET A 274 1.17 0.17 -23.36
CA MET A 274 1.90 -0.90 -22.68
C MET A 274 3.36 -0.52 -22.39
N ALA A 275 4.06 0.09 -23.34
CA ALA A 275 5.45 0.52 -23.19
C ALA A 275 5.60 1.65 -22.16
N GLY A 276 4.72 2.65 -22.20
CA GLY A 276 4.73 3.76 -21.24
C GLY A 276 4.46 3.28 -19.81
N VAL A 277 3.47 2.40 -19.62
CA VAL A 277 3.17 1.78 -18.31
C VAL A 277 4.30 0.87 -17.85
N ALA A 278 4.91 0.08 -18.74
CA ALA A 278 6.00 -0.81 -18.38
C ALA A 278 7.22 -0.04 -17.88
N THR A 279 7.63 0.99 -18.61
CA THR A 279 8.80 1.82 -18.26
C THR A 279 8.56 2.71 -17.06
N SER A 280 7.32 3.21 -16.86
CA SER A 280 6.98 4.07 -15.71
C SER A 280 7.09 3.34 -14.37
N ARG A 281 7.07 2.00 -14.34
CA ARG A 281 7.19 1.21 -13.10
C ARG A 281 8.48 1.49 -12.35
N LEU A 282 9.58 1.75 -13.06
CA LEU A 282 10.84 2.06 -12.40
C LEU A 282 10.69 3.29 -11.51
N GLY A 283 10.17 4.39 -12.07
CA GLY A 283 9.90 5.63 -11.33
C GLY A 283 8.86 5.46 -10.22
N LEU A 284 7.76 4.74 -10.50
CA LEU A 284 6.68 4.52 -9.52
C LEU A 284 7.16 3.78 -8.27
N TRP A 285 7.81 2.62 -8.41
CA TRP A 285 8.23 1.84 -7.24
C TRP A 285 9.44 2.45 -6.53
N THR A 286 10.31 3.18 -7.24
CA THR A 286 11.35 3.99 -6.58
C THR A 286 10.75 5.14 -5.79
N PHE A 287 9.70 5.80 -6.29
CA PHE A 287 8.99 6.87 -5.58
C PHE A 287 8.29 6.36 -4.32
N ASP A 288 7.62 5.21 -4.44
CA ASP A 288 6.98 4.53 -3.32
C ASP A 288 7.96 4.21 -2.19
N LEU A 289 9.13 3.63 -2.52
CA LEU A 289 10.20 3.39 -1.54
C LEU A 289 10.72 4.69 -0.91
N ALA A 290 10.85 5.77 -1.69
CA ALA A 290 11.28 7.07 -1.19
C ALA A 290 10.28 7.66 -0.18
N VAL A 291 8.98 7.60 -0.46
CA VAL A 291 7.93 8.08 0.44
C VAL A 291 7.81 7.19 1.68
N LEU A 292 7.92 5.86 1.52
CA LEU A 292 7.99 4.91 2.64
C LEU A 292 9.12 5.27 3.60
N GLN A 293 10.33 5.45 3.07
CA GLN A 293 11.51 5.82 3.85
C GLN A 293 11.33 7.21 4.51
N LEU A 294 10.80 8.19 3.78
CA LEU A 294 10.55 9.53 4.32
C LEU A 294 9.59 9.49 5.52
N MET A 295 8.55 8.66 5.45
CA MET A 295 7.62 8.47 6.56
C MET A 295 8.24 7.71 7.72
N GLN A 296 9.06 6.69 7.48
CA GLN A 296 9.76 5.97 8.55
C GLN A 296 10.73 6.88 9.31
N ASP A 297 11.42 7.76 8.58
CA ASP A 297 12.44 8.66 9.13
C ASP A 297 11.81 9.92 9.77
N GLY A 298 10.71 10.44 9.21
CA GLY A 298 10.08 11.69 9.64
C GLY A 298 8.97 11.56 10.68
N VAL A 299 8.30 10.41 10.79
CA VAL A 299 7.17 10.22 11.72
C VAL A 299 7.66 9.68 13.07
N PRO A 300 7.23 10.28 14.20
CA PRO A 300 7.54 9.78 15.53
C PRO A 300 7.09 8.33 15.75
N ASP A 301 7.90 7.55 16.46
CA ASP A 301 7.72 6.10 16.68
C ASP A 301 6.32 5.71 17.17
N HIS A 302 5.73 6.48 18.08
CA HIS A 302 4.41 6.19 18.66
C HIS A 302 3.24 6.45 17.69
N GLU A 303 3.46 7.22 16.61
CA GLU A 303 2.43 7.59 15.62
C GLU A 303 2.58 6.82 14.30
N ARG A 304 3.71 6.13 14.05
CA ARG A 304 4.02 5.48 12.76
C ARG A 304 2.92 4.54 12.27
N CYS A 305 2.36 3.73 13.16
CA CYS A 305 1.30 2.79 12.80
C CYS A 305 -0.03 3.51 12.49
N VAL A 306 -0.36 4.58 13.21
CA VAL A 306 -1.56 5.39 12.96
C VAL A 306 -1.43 6.10 11.61
N VAL A 307 -0.30 6.77 11.37
CA VAL A 307 0.00 7.46 10.11
C VAL A 307 0.04 6.47 8.95
N GLY A 308 0.64 5.29 9.14
CA GLY A 308 0.65 4.20 8.15
C GLY A 308 -0.75 3.65 7.84
N GLY A 309 -1.61 3.53 8.86
CA GLY A 309 -3.02 3.15 8.68
C GLY A 309 -3.80 4.15 7.84
N VAL A 310 -3.69 5.45 8.17
CA VAL A 310 -4.32 6.53 7.40
C VAL A 310 -3.77 6.59 5.97
N GLN A 311 -2.46 6.41 5.78
CA GLN A 311 -1.84 6.38 4.45
C GLN A 311 -2.46 5.28 3.57
N ASN A 312 -2.57 4.06 4.09
CA ASN A 312 -3.15 2.94 3.35
C ASN A 312 -4.65 3.13 3.09
N ALA A 313 -5.38 3.71 4.06
CA ALA A 313 -6.79 4.06 3.87
C ALA A 313 -6.95 5.09 2.75
N LEU A 314 -6.11 6.13 2.71
CA LEU A 314 -6.12 7.14 1.65
C LEU A 314 -5.82 6.54 0.27
N GLN A 315 -4.81 5.67 0.18
CA GLN A 315 -4.50 4.93 -1.05
C GLN A 315 -5.68 4.06 -1.50
N SER A 316 -6.34 3.37 -0.56
CA SER A 316 -7.51 2.53 -0.85
C SER A 316 -8.71 3.36 -1.35
N VAL A 317 -8.89 4.59 -0.84
CA VAL A 317 -9.92 5.51 -1.34
C VAL A 317 -9.65 5.88 -2.80
N PHE A 318 -8.41 6.23 -3.15
CA PHE A 318 -8.07 6.58 -4.54
C PHE A 318 -8.13 5.39 -5.50
N ASP A 319 -7.74 4.19 -5.04
CA ASP A 319 -7.93 2.96 -5.82
C ASP A 319 -9.43 2.68 -6.06
N LEU A 320 -10.26 2.77 -5.02
CA LEU A 320 -11.72 2.60 -5.14
C LEU A 320 -12.35 3.63 -6.08
N LEU A 321 -11.92 4.89 -6.01
CA LEU A 321 -12.39 5.95 -6.89
C LEU A 321 -12.11 5.63 -8.36
N THR A 322 -11.03 4.92 -8.68
CA THR A 322 -10.75 4.46 -10.05
C THR A 322 -11.87 3.56 -10.57
N TYR A 323 -12.37 2.63 -9.75
CA TYR A 323 -13.49 1.77 -10.12
C TYR A 323 -14.81 2.51 -10.19
N VAL A 324 -15.05 3.49 -9.30
CA VAL A 324 -16.26 4.34 -9.36
C VAL A 324 -16.29 5.12 -10.67
N VAL A 325 -15.18 5.75 -11.05
CA VAL A 325 -15.10 6.47 -12.33
C VAL A 325 -15.24 5.50 -13.50
N ALA A 326 -14.73 4.27 -13.41
CA ALA A 326 -14.93 3.23 -14.44
C ALA A 326 -16.38 2.77 -14.62
N ILE A 327 -17.19 2.82 -13.57
CA ILE A 327 -18.63 2.59 -13.68
C ILE A 327 -19.30 3.73 -14.46
N VAL A 328 -18.89 4.98 -14.19
CA VAL A 328 -19.40 6.17 -14.88
C VAL A 328 -18.95 6.22 -16.34
N ILE A 329 -17.66 5.96 -16.60
CA ILE A 329 -17.04 5.91 -17.92
C ILE A 329 -16.79 4.44 -18.28
N SER A 330 -17.85 3.75 -18.66
CA SER A 330 -17.85 2.31 -18.91
C SER A 330 -17.60 1.92 -20.38
N ASP A 331 -17.75 2.85 -21.33
CA ASP A 331 -17.46 2.58 -22.74
C ASP A 331 -15.95 2.54 -22.98
N PRO A 332 -15.36 1.43 -23.47
CA PRO A 332 -13.93 1.33 -23.78
C PRO A 332 -13.44 2.36 -24.82
N LYS A 333 -14.34 2.91 -25.66
CA LYS A 333 -13.99 4.00 -26.59
C LYS A 333 -13.59 5.28 -25.86
N ASP A 334 -14.13 5.49 -24.67
CA ASP A 334 -13.86 6.66 -23.82
C ASP A 334 -12.65 6.47 -22.90
N PHE A 335 -11.91 5.35 -23.01
CA PHE A 335 -10.75 5.08 -22.18
C PHE A 335 -9.65 6.16 -22.28
N SER A 336 -9.59 6.92 -23.39
CA SER A 336 -8.70 8.08 -23.51
C SER A 336 -8.96 9.14 -22.42
N LYS A 337 -10.22 9.34 -22.01
CA LYS A 337 -10.59 10.25 -20.91
C LYS A 337 -9.98 9.78 -19.59
N MET A 338 -9.97 8.46 -19.35
CA MET A 338 -9.36 7.85 -18.16
C MET A 338 -7.84 7.96 -18.13
N ILE A 339 -7.19 7.83 -19.30
CA ILE A 339 -5.74 8.04 -19.46
C ILE A 339 -5.39 9.47 -19.03
N VAL A 340 -6.10 10.47 -19.58
CA VAL A 340 -5.85 11.89 -19.26
C VAL A 340 -6.12 12.18 -17.79
N LEU A 341 -7.22 11.65 -17.22
CA LEU A 341 -7.53 11.82 -15.80
C LEU A 341 -6.44 11.22 -14.90
N SER A 342 -6.00 10.00 -15.17
CA SER A 342 -4.90 9.36 -14.41
C SER A 342 -3.61 10.17 -14.51
N PHE A 343 -3.25 10.62 -15.72
CA PHE A 343 -2.05 11.44 -15.94
C PHE A 343 -2.14 12.81 -15.24
N SER A 344 -3.32 13.40 -15.15
CA SER A 344 -3.53 14.66 -14.42
C SER A 344 -3.24 14.50 -12.93
N LEU A 345 -3.65 13.38 -12.31
CA LEU A 345 -3.33 13.11 -10.91
C LEU A 345 -1.85 12.77 -10.70
N VAL A 346 -1.20 12.08 -11.64
CA VAL A 346 0.26 11.91 -11.61
C VAL A 346 0.97 13.26 -11.68
N THR A 347 0.48 14.18 -12.51
CA THR A 347 1.02 15.55 -12.61
C THR A 347 0.82 16.31 -11.29
N CYS A 348 -0.37 16.24 -10.67
CA CYS A 348 -0.61 16.80 -9.36
C CYS A 348 0.33 16.21 -8.29
N ALA A 349 0.55 14.89 -8.31
CA ALA A 349 1.48 14.21 -7.40
C ALA A 349 2.92 14.72 -7.58
N ALA A 350 3.40 14.84 -8.82
CA ALA A 350 4.72 15.39 -9.14
C ALA A 350 4.88 16.83 -8.64
N VAL A 351 3.88 17.68 -8.84
CA VAL A 351 3.88 19.07 -8.36
C VAL A 351 3.87 19.11 -6.83
N MET A 352 2.98 18.37 -6.16
CA MET A 352 2.90 18.31 -4.70
C MET A 352 4.23 17.88 -4.07
N TYR A 353 4.85 16.83 -4.61
CA TYR A 353 6.14 16.37 -4.12
C TYR A 353 7.27 17.38 -4.40
N THR A 354 7.26 18.04 -5.56
CA THR A 354 8.23 19.10 -5.89
C THR A 354 8.10 20.29 -4.93
N VAL A 355 6.89 20.71 -4.60
CA VAL A 355 6.62 21.76 -3.60
C VAL A 355 7.12 21.35 -2.22
N HIS A 356 6.87 20.10 -1.80
CA HIS A 356 7.42 19.58 -0.55
C HIS A 356 8.95 19.62 -0.54
N ALA A 357 9.58 19.10 -1.60
CA ALA A 357 11.03 19.07 -1.74
C ALA A 357 11.66 20.47 -1.66
N TYR A 358 11.04 21.45 -2.33
CA TYR A 358 11.46 22.85 -2.25
C TYR A 358 11.34 23.43 -0.83
N ARG A 359 10.21 23.19 -0.15
CA ARG A 359 9.99 23.66 1.23
C ARG A 359 11.01 23.06 2.20
N ALA A 360 11.29 21.76 2.09
CA ALA A 360 12.26 21.07 2.93
C ALA A 360 13.69 21.60 2.72
N GLN A 361 14.09 21.84 1.46
CA GLN A 361 15.40 22.43 1.16
C GLN A 361 15.53 23.86 1.70
N LYS A 362 14.48 24.68 1.55
CA LYS A 362 14.47 26.03 2.08
C LYS A 362 14.61 26.04 3.61
N ALA A 363 13.87 25.18 4.30
CA ALA A 363 13.94 25.04 5.76
C ALA A 363 15.36 24.65 6.23
N ALA A 364 15.99 23.70 5.54
CA ALA A 364 17.36 23.26 5.84
C ALA A 364 18.41 24.39 5.64
N CYS A 365 18.22 25.24 4.62
CA CYS A 365 19.11 26.37 4.37
C CYS A 365 18.91 27.49 5.40
N THR A 366 17.67 27.74 5.85
CA THR A 366 17.41 28.72 6.91
C THR A 366 18.00 28.30 8.24
N SER A 367 17.92 27.01 8.61
CA SER A 367 18.47 26.52 9.87
C SER A 367 20.01 26.57 9.91
N SER A 368 20.68 26.36 8.77
CA SER A 368 22.15 26.46 8.68
C SER A 368 22.69 27.89 8.73
N THR A 369 21.85 28.91 8.55
CA THR A 369 22.26 30.33 8.58
C THR A 369 22.07 30.94 9.98
N SER A 370 21.33 30.27 10.86
CA SER A 370 21.03 30.67 12.25
C SER A 370 21.93 30.03 13.31
N THR A 371 22.82 29.13 12.90
CA THR A 371 23.90 28.52 13.69
C THR A 371 25.23 29.04 13.22
#